data_AF-A0A9P0F7Y9-F1
#
_entry.id   AF-A0A9P0F7Y9-F1
#
_cell.length_a   1.000
_cell.length_b   1.000
_cell.length_c   1.000
_cell.angle_alpha   90.00
_cell.angle_beta   90.00
_cell.angle_gamma   90.00
#
_symmetry.space_group_name_H-M   'P 1'
#
loop_
_entity.id
_entity.type
_entity.pdbx_description
1 polymer ?
#
loop_
_entity_poly.entity_id
_entity_poly.type
_entity_poly.pdbx_seq_one_letter_code
_entity_poly.pdbx_strand_id
1 'polypeptide(L)'
;MIAALFSSISLILASTEASPTPTPTSKNFDQLLDRLRSFEINRKAAIKTAVEEAASKKCNATGKFLEVIGEADDVLVNIRNYFEAGKVMFDFNKEKSNTFQADVVAKTQLLRDQNYLRNQMIRLSAILKTLEAHMDDLSTEQLIPLRPVVATLKRSEEALVPIAKKFQSDMNALQKNAIQ
;
A
#
# COMPACT_ATOMS: atom_id res chain seq x y z
N MET A 1 12.16 11.58 -12.03
CA MET A 1 11.26 11.37 -10.88
C MET A 1 9.79 11.43 -11.28
N ILE A 2 9.33 12.51 -11.96
CA ILE A 2 7.92 12.71 -12.34
C ILE A 2 7.40 11.61 -13.29
N ALA A 3 8.07 11.34 -14.41
CA ALA A 3 7.59 10.34 -15.38
C ALA A 3 7.43 8.94 -14.75
N ALA A 4 8.34 8.56 -13.87
CA ALA A 4 8.27 7.30 -13.14
C ALA A 4 7.16 7.28 -12.07
N LEU A 5 6.92 8.42 -11.40
CA LEU A 5 5.79 8.60 -10.48
C LEU A 5 4.44 8.51 -11.23
N PHE A 6 4.31 9.19 -12.36
CA PHE A 6 3.14 9.13 -13.23
C PHE A 6 2.88 7.70 -13.72
N SER A 7 3.92 6.99 -14.16
CA SER A 7 3.82 5.58 -14.56
C SER A 7 3.38 4.67 -13.40
N SER A 8 3.87 4.91 -12.18
CA SER A 8 3.49 4.15 -10.98
C SER A 8 2.03 4.39 -10.60
N ILE A 9 1.55 5.62 -10.72
CA ILE A 9 0.16 5.97 -10.42
C ILE A 9 -0.77 5.42 -11.49
N SER A 10 -0.38 5.45 -12.77
CA SER A 10 -1.12 4.79 -13.84
C SER A 10 -1.25 3.28 -13.58
N LEU A 11 -0.22 2.62 -13.04
CA LEU A 11 -0.30 1.22 -12.60
C LEU A 11 -1.30 1.03 -11.45
N ILE A 12 -1.33 1.92 -10.46
CA ILE A 12 -2.31 1.88 -9.36
C ILE A 12 -3.74 2.01 -9.92
N LEU A 13 -3.95 2.94 -10.85
CA LEU A 13 -5.27 3.18 -11.47
C LEU A 13 -5.71 2.06 -12.42
N ALA A 14 -4.77 1.40 -13.08
CA ALA A 14 -5.05 0.28 -13.98
C ALA A 14 -5.27 -1.05 -13.24
N SER A 15 -4.69 -1.21 -12.04
CA SER A 15 -4.81 -2.45 -11.24
C SER A 15 -6.14 -2.54 -10.49
N THR A 16 -6.79 -1.40 -10.21
CA THR A 16 -8.14 -1.40 -9.64
C THR A 16 -9.18 -1.46 -10.75
N GLU A 17 -9.67 -2.66 -11.08
CA GLU A 17 -10.83 -2.82 -11.96
C GLU A 17 -12.02 -1.99 -11.46
N ALA A 18 -12.73 -1.40 -12.43
CA ALA A 18 -13.74 -0.37 -12.26
C ALA A 18 -14.92 -0.78 -11.36
N SER A 19 -14.78 -0.58 -10.05
CA SER A 19 -15.93 -0.43 -9.15
C SER A 19 -16.14 1.06 -8.87
N PRO A 20 -17.37 1.60 -9.04
CA PRO A 20 -17.65 3.00 -8.75
C PRO A 20 -17.61 3.20 -7.24
N THR A 21 -16.39 3.33 -6.70
CA THR A 21 -16.19 3.64 -5.30
C THR A 21 -16.47 5.13 -5.13
N PRO A 22 -17.37 5.53 -4.22
CA PRO A 22 -17.68 6.92 -3.99
C PRO A 22 -16.40 7.67 -3.66
N THR A 23 -16.05 8.64 -4.50
CA THR A 23 -14.91 9.54 -4.30
C THR A 23 -15.03 10.13 -2.90
N PRO A 24 -14.12 9.80 -1.95
CA PRO A 24 -14.20 10.39 -0.63
C PRO A 24 -13.94 11.88 -0.78
N THR A 25 -14.92 12.68 -0.36
CA THR A 25 -14.86 14.12 -0.14
C THR A 25 -13.49 14.53 0.41
N SER A 26 -12.73 15.28 -0.40
CA SER A 26 -11.52 16.04 -0.05
C SER A 26 -10.73 15.57 1.18
N LYS A 27 -10.30 14.31 1.24
CA LYS A 27 -9.41 13.87 2.33
C LYS A 27 -8.03 14.46 2.09
N ASN A 28 -7.48 15.15 3.09
CA ASN A 28 -6.11 15.63 3.03
C ASN A 28 -5.13 14.45 3.07
N PHE A 29 -3.86 14.68 2.72
CA PHE A 29 -2.87 13.60 2.60
C PHE A 29 -2.71 12.81 3.91
N ASP A 30 -2.72 13.49 5.05
CA ASP A 30 -2.58 12.89 6.38
C ASP A 30 -3.72 11.91 6.69
N GLN A 31 -4.97 12.30 6.42
CA GLN A 31 -6.13 11.42 6.62
C GLN A 31 -6.09 10.18 5.72
N LEU A 32 -5.54 10.29 4.51
CA LEU A 32 -5.37 9.15 3.60
C LEU A 32 -4.27 8.22 4.10
N LEU A 33 -3.18 8.77 4.64
CA LEU A 33 -2.09 8.00 5.21
C LEU A 33 -2.50 7.30 6.51
N ASP A 34 -3.24 7.98 7.40
CA ASP A 34 -3.81 7.38 8.60
C ASP A 34 -4.77 6.23 8.27
N ARG A 35 -5.52 6.37 7.17
CA ARG A 35 -6.37 5.27 6.67
C ARG A 35 -5.55 4.06 6.24
N LEU A 36 -4.41 4.24 5.56
CA LEU A 36 -3.51 3.13 5.23
C LEU A 36 -2.99 2.45 6.51
N ARG A 37 -2.59 3.23 7.53
CA ARG A 37 -2.13 2.67 8.82
C ARG A 37 -3.23 1.85 9.49
N SER A 38 -4.47 2.34 9.50
CA SER A 38 -5.61 1.60 10.04
C SER A 38 -5.86 0.29 9.28
N PHE A 39 -5.77 0.31 7.95
CA PHE A 39 -5.87 -0.92 7.15
C PHE A 39 -4.72 -1.89 7.40
N GLU A 40 -3.49 -1.40 7.58
CA GLU A 40 -2.34 -2.22 7.97
C GLU A 40 -2.58 -2.93 9.30
N ILE A 41 -3.07 -2.21 10.33
CA ILE A 41 -3.39 -2.80 11.64
C ILE A 41 -4.45 -3.90 11.50
N ASN A 42 -5.54 -3.62 10.80
CA ASN A 42 -6.63 -4.59 10.59
C ASN A 42 -6.16 -5.82 9.82
N ARG A 43 -5.33 -5.61 8.79
CA ARG A 43 -4.78 -6.69 7.97
C ARG A 43 -3.82 -7.56 8.79
N LYS A 44 -2.91 -6.97 9.57
CA LYS A 44 -2.01 -7.71 10.47
C LYS A 44 -2.77 -8.53 11.51
N ALA A 45 -3.84 -7.98 12.07
CA ALA A 45 -4.71 -8.70 13.00
C ALA A 45 -5.38 -9.91 12.32
N ALA A 46 -5.95 -9.72 11.13
CA ALA A 46 -6.58 -10.81 10.36
C ALA A 46 -5.57 -11.91 9.98
N ILE A 47 -4.37 -11.54 9.53
CA ILE A 47 -3.29 -12.50 9.21
C ILE A 47 -2.92 -13.31 10.44
N LYS A 48 -2.71 -12.65 11.58
CA LYS A 48 -2.36 -13.32 12.84
C LYS A 48 -3.41 -14.37 13.22
N THR A 49 -4.69 -14.00 13.21
CA THR A 49 -5.79 -14.92 13.50
C THR A 49 -5.81 -16.11 12.54
N ALA A 50 -5.63 -15.87 11.23
CA ALA A 50 -5.61 -16.94 10.25
C ALA A 50 -4.42 -17.90 10.42
N VAL A 51 -3.25 -17.39 10.80
CA VAL A 51 -2.06 -18.20 11.13
C VAL A 51 -2.30 -19.08 12.35
N GLU A 52 -2.88 -18.52 13.42
CA GLU A 52 -3.22 -19.27 14.65
C GLU A 52 -4.23 -20.39 14.36
N GLU A 53 -5.26 -20.09 13.55
CA GLU A 53 -6.24 -21.10 13.12
C GLU A 53 -5.62 -22.17 12.20
N ALA A 54 -4.75 -21.79 11.28
CA ALA A 54 -4.09 -22.73 10.37
C ALA A 54 -3.15 -23.69 11.11
N ALA A 55 -2.42 -23.19 12.12
CA ALA A 55 -1.54 -24.00 12.96
C ALA A 55 -2.32 -25.12 13.68
N SER A 56 -3.56 -24.85 14.10
CA SER A 56 -4.43 -25.85 14.73
C SER A 56 -4.89 -26.97 13.79
N LYS A 57 -4.95 -26.70 12.47
CA LYS A 57 -5.49 -27.60 11.44
C LYS A 57 -4.43 -28.35 10.63
N LYS A 58 -3.13 -28.06 10.80
CA LYS A 58 -1.99 -28.70 10.11
C LYS A 58 -2.15 -28.81 8.58
N CYS A 59 -2.66 -27.77 7.93
CA CYS A 59 -2.90 -27.79 6.49
C CYS A 59 -1.78 -27.10 5.68
N ASN A 60 -1.07 -27.86 4.86
CA ASN A 60 0.04 -27.35 4.04
C ASN A 60 -0.38 -26.32 2.98
N ALA A 61 -1.56 -26.50 2.35
CA ALA A 61 -2.07 -25.55 1.34
C ALA A 61 -2.40 -24.19 1.96
N THR A 62 -3.07 -24.21 3.12
CA THR A 62 -3.32 -23.00 3.92
C THR A 62 -2.03 -22.32 4.36
N GLY A 63 -1.00 -23.09 4.74
CA GLY A 63 0.32 -22.57 5.09
C GLY A 63 0.98 -21.80 3.93
N LYS A 64 1.03 -22.40 2.73
CA LYS A 64 1.56 -21.73 1.52
C LYS A 64 0.76 -20.49 1.16
N PHE A 65 -0.56 -20.54 1.28
CA PHE A 65 -1.41 -19.38 1.06
C PHE A 65 -1.02 -18.22 2.00
N LEU A 66 -0.88 -18.51 3.30
CA LEU A 66 -0.50 -17.51 4.30
C LEU A 66 0.92 -16.96 4.14
N GLU A 67 1.85 -17.74 3.59
CA GLU A 67 3.19 -17.27 3.21
C GLU A 67 3.11 -16.17 2.14
N VAL A 68 2.36 -16.43 1.06
CA VAL A 68 2.15 -15.44 -0.02
C VAL A 68 1.40 -14.20 0.49
N ILE A 69 0.47 -14.37 1.44
CA ILE A 69 -0.18 -13.25 2.13
C ILE A 69 0.83 -12.40 2.92
N GLY A 70 1.81 -13.03 3.55
CA GLY A 70 2.90 -12.34 4.24
C GLY A 70 3.74 -11.48 3.29
N GLU A 71 4.05 -11.99 2.10
CA GLU A 71 4.73 -11.21 1.07
C GLU A 71 3.90 -9.99 0.63
N ALA A 72 2.58 -10.16 0.48
CA ALA A 72 1.67 -9.06 0.17
C ALA A 72 1.65 -7.99 1.29
N ASP A 73 1.67 -8.41 2.56
CA ASP A 73 1.79 -7.51 3.72
C ASP A 73 3.03 -6.63 3.60
N ASP A 74 4.19 -7.26 3.42
CA ASP A 74 5.47 -6.57 3.36
C ASP A 74 5.50 -5.54 2.23
N VAL A 75 4.97 -5.89 1.05
CA VAL A 75 4.89 -4.95 -0.07
C VAL A 75 3.95 -3.77 0.25
N LEU A 76 2.80 -4.01 0.86
CA LEU A 76 1.87 -2.94 1.27
C LEU A 76 2.47 -2.02 2.34
N VAL A 77 3.20 -2.58 3.32
CA VAL A 77 3.96 -1.83 4.34
C VAL A 77 5.01 -0.95 3.66
N ASN A 78 5.71 -1.48 2.67
CA ASN A 78 6.72 -0.75 1.90
C ASN A 78 6.14 0.39 1.06
N ILE A 79 4.96 0.19 0.46
CA ILE A 79 4.21 1.23 -0.24
C ILE A 79 3.78 2.33 0.75
N ARG A 80 3.26 1.96 1.93
CA ARG A 80 2.88 2.91 2.97
C ARG A 80 4.09 3.71 3.48
N ASN A 81 5.24 3.07 3.70
CA ASN A 81 6.52 3.73 4.03
C ASN A 81 6.95 4.76 2.96
N TYR A 82 6.72 4.50 1.67
CA TYR A 82 7.00 5.47 0.62
C TYR A 82 6.12 6.73 0.77
N PHE A 83 4.84 6.58 1.10
CA PHE A 83 3.96 7.72 1.36
C PHE A 83 4.31 8.46 2.66
N GLU A 84 4.81 7.78 3.70
CA GLU A 84 5.37 8.41 4.91
C GLU A 84 6.57 9.30 4.59
N ALA A 85 7.50 8.80 3.78
CA ALA A 85 8.62 9.60 3.29
C ALA A 85 8.11 10.84 2.52
N GLY A 86 7.06 10.65 1.73
CA GLY A 86 6.30 11.73 1.09
C GLY A 86 5.81 12.80 2.06
N LYS A 87 5.16 12.39 3.15
CA LYS A 87 4.68 13.28 4.21
C LYS A 87 5.80 14.13 4.78
N VAL A 88 6.93 13.51 5.13
CA VAL A 88 8.10 14.22 5.69
C VAL A 88 8.58 15.31 4.73
N MET A 89 8.63 15.02 3.43
CA MET A 89 9.00 16.01 2.42
C MET A 89 7.98 17.15 2.31
N PHE A 90 6.68 16.84 2.40
CA PHE A 90 5.61 17.84 2.35
C PHE A 90 5.61 18.75 3.59
N ASP A 91 5.80 18.19 4.77
CA ASP A 91 5.84 18.94 6.04
C ASP A 91 7.06 19.85 6.12
N PHE A 92 8.23 19.37 5.67
CA PHE A 92 9.45 20.17 5.60
C PHE A 92 9.30 21.39 4.69
N ASN A 93 8.73 21.21 3.48
CA ASN A 93 8.52 22.31 2.53
C ASN A 93 7.45 23.31 2.96
N LYS A 94 6.57 22.96 3.89
CA LYS A 94 5.54 23.86 4.42
C LYS A 94 6.01 24.64 5.66
N GLU A 95 7.31 24.60 5.98
CA GLU A 95 7.91 25.15 7.21
C GLU A 95 7.23 24.62 8.51
N LYS A 96 6.49 23.50 8.42
CA LYS A 96 5.76 22.92 9.55
C LYS A 96 6.63 22.03 10.43
N SER A 97 7.93 21.99 10.21
CA SER A 97 8.82 21.07 10.92
C SER A 97 10.11 21.75 11.36
N ASN A 98 10.41 21.71 12.66
CA ASN A 98 11.70 22.06 13.25
C ASN A 98 12.77 20.97 13.00
N THR A 99 12.65 20.22 11.89
CA THR A 99 13.46 19.03 11.63
C THR A 99 14.77 19.42 10.96
N PHE A 100 15.89 18.89 11.44
CA PHE A 100 17.19 19.09 10.80
C PHE A 100 17.21 18.53 9.38
N GLN A 101 17.87 19.24 8.45
CA GLN A 101 17.95 18.86 7.04
C GLN A 101 18.50 17.44 6.83
N ALA A 102 19.45 17.01 7.67
CA ALA A 102 20.02 15.65 7.62
C ALA A 102 18.98 14.56 7.93
N ASP A 103 18.10 14.79 8.91
CA ASP A 103 17.04 13.85 9.29
C ASP A 103 15.97 13.74 8.19
N VAL A 104 15.67 14.85 7.52
CA VAL A 104 14.74 14.88 6.38
C VAL A 104 15.33 14.08 5.23
N VAL A 105 16.61 14.25 4.92
CA VAL A 105 17.30 13.47 3.88
C VAL A 105 17.22 11.96 4.17
N ALA A 106 17.51 11.54 5.40
CA ALA A 106 17.44 10.13 5.77
C ALA A 106 16.01 9.56 5.64
N LYS A 107 15.00 10.29 6.14
CA LYS A 107 13.59 9.87 6.11
C LYS A 107 12.96 9.90 4.72
N THR A 108 13.53 10.66 3.78
CA THR A 108 13.03 10.80 2.41
C THR A 108 13.82 9.97 1.39
N GLN A 109 14.78 9.15 1.84
CA GLN A 109 15.66 8.38 0.95
C GLN A 109 14.89 7.49 -0.05
N LEU A 110 13.74 6.92 0.35
CA LEU A 110 12.88 6.11 -0.52
C LEU A 110 12.36 6.87 -1.75
N LEU A 111 12.18 8.19 -1.65
CA LEU A 111 11.70 9.02 -2.76
C LEU A 111 12.77 9.24 -3.83
N ARG A 112 14.05 8.97 -3.53
CA ARG A 112 15.16 9.15 -4.47
C ARG A 112 15.22 8.05 -5.52
N ASP A 113 14.78 6.84 -5.17
CA ASP A 113 14.60 5.78 -6.14
C ASP A 113 13.30 6.01 -6.93
N GLN A 114 13.48 6.46 -8.16
CA GLN A 114 12.38 6.82 -9.06
C GLN A 114 11.48 5.63 -9.42
N ASN A 115 12.00 4.40 -9.32
CA ASN A 115 11.26 3.20 -9.67
C ASN A 115 10.73 2.48 -8.43
N TYR A 116 11.01 2.94 -7.21
CA TYR A 116 10.65 2.24 -5.99
C TYR A 116 9.16 1.91 -5.94
N LEU A 117 8.30 2.94 -6.03
CA LEU A 117 6.85 2.75 -5.97
C LEU A 117 6.35 1.86 -7.12
N ARG A 118 6.87 2.06 -8.33
CA ARG A 118 6.55 1.22 -9.51
C ARG A 118 6.85 -0.25 -9.24
N ASN A 119 8.05 -0.53 -8.74
CA ASN A 119 8.52 -1.88 -8.46
C ASN A 119 7.68 -2.53 -7.37
N GLN A 120 7.32 -1.81 -6.30
CA GLN A 120 6.42 -2.34 -5.28
C GLN A 120 5.02 -2.61 -5.85
N MET A 121 4.49 -1.75 -6.73
CA MET A 121 3.18 -1.99 -7.37
C MET A 121 3.19 -3.21 -8.30
N ILE A 122 4.25 -3.39 -9.09
CA ILE A 122 4.42 -4.57 -9.94
C ILE A 122 4.49 -5.84 -9.09
N ARG A 123 5.27 -5.81 -8.00
CA ARG A 123 5.37 -6.93 -7.05
C ARG A 123 4.02 -7.24 -6.43
N LEU A 124 3.30 -6.23 -5.95
CA LEU A 124 1.97 -6.41 -5.36
C LEU A 124 1.01 -7.07 -6.36
N SER A 125 0.97 -6.60 -7.60
CA SER A 125 0.13 -7.18 -8.65
C SER A 125 0.47 -8.64 -8.94
N ALA A 126 1.76 -8.99 -9.00
CA ALA A 126 2.19 -10.38 -9.20
C ALA A 126 1.81 -11.29 -8.03
N ILE A 127 1.95 -10.80 -6.79
CA ILE A 127 1.57 -11.53 -5.57
C ILE A 127 0.05 -11.75 -5.54
N LEU A 128 -0.75 -10.72 -5.84
CA LEU A 128 -2.22 -10.83 -5.86
C LEU A 128 -2.71 -11.86 -6.88
N LYS A 129 -2.11 -11.91 -8.08
CA LYS A 129 -2.40 -12.96 -9.07
C LYS A 129 -2.03 -14.36 -8.57
N THR A 130 -0.93 -14.48 -7.85
CA THR A 130 -0.50 -15.74 -7.24
C THR A 130 -1.48 -16.19 -6.15
N LEU A 131 -1.98 -15.23 -5.34
CA LEU A 131 -3.02 -15.50 -4.35
C LEU A 131 -4.31 -15.97 -5.00
N GLU A 132 -4.78 -15.30 -6.06
CA GLU A 132 -5.96 -15.71 -6.81
C GLU A 132 -5.83 -17.15 -7.32
N ALA A 133 -4.69 -17.50 -7.93
CA ALA A 133 -4.45 -18.87 -8.38
C ALA A 133 -4.44 -19.88 -7.22
N HIS A 134 -3.82 -19.55 -6.08
CA HIS A 134 -3.84 -20.41 -4.90
C HIS A 134 -5.22 -20.51 -4.24
N MET A 135 -6.13 -19.56 -4.46
CA MET A 135 -7.51 -19.67 -3.96
C MET A 135 -8.27 -20.81 -4.65
N ASP A 136 -7.98 -21.07 -5.93
CA ASP A 136 -8.61 -22.16 -6.69
C ASP A 136 -8.18 -23.55 -6.18
N ASP A 137 -7.01 -23.65 -5.56
CA ASP A 137 -6.48 -24.88 -4.95
C ASP A 137 -7.06 -25.16 -3.55
N LEU A 138 -7.83 -24.22 -2.97
CA LEU A 138 -8.37 -24.35 -1.62
C LEU A 138 -9.85 -24.78 -1.65
N SER A 139 -10.20 -25.72 -0.77
CA SER A 139 -11.58 -26.09 -0.53
C SER A 139 -12.36 -24.95 0.13
N THR A 140 -13.69 -24.96 0.00
CA THR A 140 -14.58 -24.00 0.67
C THR A 140 -14.31 -23.89 2.18
N GLU A 141 -14.06 -25.03 2.84
CA GLU A 141 -13.77 -25.07 4.28
C GLU A 141 -12.43 -24.41 4.64
N GLN A 142 -11.44 -24.51 3.76
CA GLN A 142 -10.14 -23.86 3.91
C GLN A 142 -10.22 -22.36 3.61
N LEU A 143 -11.10 -21.94 2.70
CA LEU A 143 -11.28 -20.54 2.34
C LEU A 143 -12.02 -19.72 3.39
N ILE A 144 -12.99 -20.30 4.10
CA ILE A 144 -13.78 -19.61 5.13
C ILE A 144 -12.93 -18.79 6.12
N PRO A 145 -11.91 -19.37 6.78
CA PRO A 145 -11.07 -18.63 7.72
C PRO A 145 -10.13 -17.60 7.05
N LEU A 146 -9.88 -17.73 5.74
CA LEU A 146 -9.00 -16.85 4.96
C LEU A 146 -9.73 -15.65 4.34
N ARG A 147 -11.07 -15.72 4.22
CA ARG A 147 -11.89 -14.62 3.67
C ARG A 147 -11.65 -13.27 4.35
N PRO A 148 -11.55 -13.16 5.69
CA PRO A 148 -11.24 -11.89 6.34
C PRO A 148 -9.89 -11.31 5.88
N VAL A 149 -8.88 -12.17 5.72
CA VAL A 149 -7.55 -11.77 5.26
C VAL A 149 -7.62 -11.20 3.84
N VAL A 150 -8.23 -11.93 2.91
CA VAL A 150 -8.41 -11.47 1.52
C VAL A 150 -9.17 -10.14 1.46
N ALA A 151 -10.23 -10.00 2.26
CA ALA A 151 -10.98 -8.74 2.33
C ALA A 151 -10.15 -7.57 2.85
N THR A 152 -9.27 -7.79 3.84
CA THR A 152 -8.37 -6.73 4.34
C THR A 152 -7.28 -6.35 3.35
N LEU A 153 -6.76 -7.30 2.56
CA LEU A 153 -5.84 -7.04 1.47
C LEU A 153 -6.48 -6.18 0.38
N LYS A 154 -7.66 -6.58 -0.10
CA LYS A 154 -8.40 -5.83 -1.12
C LYS A 154 -8.67 -4.38 -0.69
N ARG A 155 -9.12 -4.17 0.56
CA ARG A 155 -9.31 -2.82 1.10
C ARG A 155 -8.01 -2.00 1.17
N SER A 156 -6.88 -2.65 1.45
CA SER A 156 -5.57 -2.00 1.48
C SER A 156 -5.15 -1.55 0.08
N GLU A 157 -5.36 -2.40 -0.93
CA GLU A 157 -5.11 -2.08 -2.33
C GLU A 157 -6.00 -0.93 -2.83
N GLU A 158 -7.31 -1.01 -2.61
CA GLU A 158 -8.27 0.03 -2.98
C GLU A 158 -7.91 1.39 -2.37
N ALA A 159 -7.34 1.39 -1.16
CA ALA A 159 -6.90 2.60 -0.47
C ALA A 159 -5.66 3.26 -1.08
N LEU A 160 -4.89 2.55 -1.92
CA LEU A 160 -3.72 3.10 -2.61
C LEU A 160 -4.11 4.14 -3.67
N VAL A 161 -5.28 3.98 -4.32
CA VAL A 161 -5.73 4.91 -5.37
C VAL A 161 -5.85 6.35 -4.88
N PRO A 162 -6.66 6.66 -3.84
CA PRO A 162 -6.85 8.05 -3.43
C PRO A 162 -5.57 8.69 -2.89
N ILE A 163 -4.74 7.95 -2.14
CA ILE A 163 -3.48 8.49 -1.61
C ILE A 163 -2.46 8.73 -2.72
N ALA A 164 -2.38 7.87 -3.73
CA ALA A 164 -1.50 8.05 -4.87
C ALA A 164 -1.87 9.29 -5.70
N LYS A 165 -3.17 9.49 -5.97
CA LYS A 165 -3.68 10.71 -6.64
C LYS A 165 -3.34 11.97 -5.84
N LYS A 166 -3.56 11.95 -4.52
CA LYS A 166 -3.27 13.09 -3.65
C LYS A 166 -1.77 13.38 -3.58
N PHE A 167 -0.95 12.34 -3.42
CA PHE A 167 0.50 12.44 -3.43
C PHE A 167 1.02 13.11 -4.70
N GLN A 168 0.52 12.70 -5.87
CA GLN A 168 0.89 13.30 -7.14
C GLN A 168 0.54 14.78 -7.22
N SER A 169 -0.67 15.14 -6.80
CA SER A 169 -1.13 16.52 -6.78
C SER A 169 -0.24 17.40 -5.90
N ASP A 170 0.08 16.92 -4.69
CA ASP A 170 0.92 17.65 -3.74
C ASP A 170 2.39 17.75 -4.22
N MET A 171 2.94 16.69 -4.85
CA MET A 171 4.26 16.72 -5.50
C MET A 171 4.32 17.75 -6.64
N ASN A 172 3.29 17.80 -7.49
CA ASN A 172 3.22 18.76 -8.60
C ASN A 172 3.12 20.20 -8.09
N ALA A 173 2.39 20.44 -7.00
CA ALA A 173 2.29 21.76 -6.37
C ALA A 173 3.64 22.24 -5.83
N LEU A 174 4.40 21.36 -5.16
CA LEU A 174 5.73 21.70 -4.66
C LEU A 174 6.70 22.12 -5.77
N GLN A 175 6.66 21.45 -6.92
CA GLN A 175 7.54 21.77 -8.04
C GLN A 175 7.22 23.11 -8.68
N LYS A 176 5.94 23.47 -8.81
CA LYS A 176 5.54 24.78 -9.33
C LYS A 176 6.08 25.91 -8.46
N ASN A 177 6.06 25.73 -7.14
CA ASN A 177 6.55 26.73 -6.20
C ASN A 177 8.09 26.84 -6.17
N ALA A 178 8.82 25.82 -6.64
CA ALA A 178 10.30 25.83 -6.68
C ALA A 178 10.89 26.48 -7.95
N ILE A 179 10.05 26.80 -8.94
CA ILE A 179 10.44 27.40 -10.24
C ILE A 179 10.14 28.92 -10.27
N GLN A 180 9.42 29.43 -9.26
CA GLN A 180 9.19 30.87 -9.05
C GLN A 180 10.27 31.46 -8.14
#